data_AF-A0A3R6U1Q2-F1
#
_entry.id   AF-A0A3R6U1Q2-F1
#
_cell.length_a   1.000
_cell.length_b   1.000
_cell.length_c   1.000
_cell.angle_alpha   90.00
_cell.angle_beta   90.00
_cell.angle_gamma   90.00
#
_symmetry.space_group_name_H-M   'P 1'
#
loop_
_entity.id
_entity.type
_entity.pdbx_description
1 polymer ?
#
loop_
_entity_poly.entity_id
_entity_poly.type
_entity_poly.pdbx_seq_one_letter_code
_entity_poly.pdbx_strand_id
1 'polypeptide(L)'
;MKKQFVYLLFLCAVCLQACGNPVDPAALDLNPADINRLIPFRGELNNGVRQLYPEEPYKTFWVENWTAPEQSIVWKVNTGSEDYQAAMLVSVNNLEDGEDVAVTLSNGTDSVICRIGTTGWQRCRFPRPLHFTKGTSELSLKISEPGKKADFNIYLYSLEVVKPETCKKLQAEAASLRSNTLWMADLPYGFFFHWNSKSMPKAGEPLAYEDAVNRFDAERFAWTVNECGGKLVFFTTSWAEYYFPAPIQTIDSILPGRTTKRDLVADLSDALGKYGIRLILYYHVGHGDKEWWDKQHYTRNDAGDLFANVEKIVGEVSQRYGSRLAGLWMDDGIGYYPNGASFERIAKAAKSGNKDLAICFNSWILPKLTDFQDYYAGELGLSPESAGIDDPYLPLDGDGLFHGGPQDGLQATFSGTLEPGDWTHIYKDSIIGDPVLSIDELTQVVRESNRRKNLPMINVRIYQDGTISPKSEALLKELKRRAFQK
;
A
#
# COMPACT_ATOMS: atom_id res chain seq x y z
N MET A 1 7.87 85.23 -7.38
CA MET A 1 7.34 85.42 -6.01
C MET A 1 6.01 84.68 -5.93
N LYS A 2 6.01 83.45 -5.42
CA LYS A 2 5.73 83.03 -4.03
C LYS A 2 4.23 82.94 -3.69
N LYS A 3 3.78 81.68 -3.50
CA LYS A 3 2.82 81.16 -2.49
C LYS A 3 1.33 81.50 -2.70
N GLN A 4 0.31 80.68 -2.39
CA GLN A 4 0.11 79.39 -1.69
C GLN A 4 -1.36 78.97 -1.98
N PHE A 5 -1.67 77.77 -2.46
CA PHE A 5 -2.05 76.56 -1.71
C PHE A 5 -3.11 76.73 -0.59
N VAL A 6 -4.33 76.29 -0.88
CA VAL A 6 -5.18 75.47 0.01
C VAL A 6 -5.97 74.50 -0.87
N TYR A 7 -5.60 73.21 -0.87
CA TYR A 7 -6.49 72.12 -1.30
C TYR A 7 -6.58 71.14 -0.14
N LEU A 8 -7.83 70.89 0.27
CA LEU A 8 -8.23 70.02 1.35
C LEU A 8 -7.77 68.58 1.06
N LEU A 9 -7.18 67.95 2.08
CA LEU A 9 -6.81 66.53 2.09
C LEU A 9 -8.04 65.63 1.84
N PHE A 10 -8.00 64.83 0.79
CA PHE A 10 -8.65 63.52 0.77
C PHE A 10 -7.59 62.48 1.14
N LEU A 11 -7.57 62.11 2.42
CA LEU A 11 -6.90 60.89 2.88
C LEU A 11 -7.72 59.69 2.37
N CYS A 12 -7.36 59.17 1.21
CA CYS A 12 -7.62 57.76 0.93
C CYS A 12 -6.64 56.95 1.77
N ALA A 13 -7.12 56.49 2.93
CA ALA A 13 -6.54 55.35 3.61
C ALA A 13 -6.64 54.15 2.65
N VAL A 14 -5.55 53.87 1.93
CA VAL A 14 -5.36 52.58 1.27
C VAL A 14 -5.26 51.56 2.39
N CYS A 15 -6.39 50.96 2.73
CA CYS A 15 -6.39 49.66 3.37
C CYS A 15 -5.65 48.74 2.41
N LEU A 16 -4.45 48.30 2.81
CA LEU A 16 -3.89 47.03 2.35
C LEU A 16 -4.85 45.93 2.81
N GLN A 17 -5.98 45.78 2.12
CA GLN A 17 -6.66 44.50 2.09
C GLN A 17 -5.71 43.57 1.34
N ALA A 18 -5.20 42.56 2.04
CA ALA A 18 -4.56 41.42 1.41
C ALA A 18 -5.58 40.83 0.41
N CYS A 19 -5.48 41.23 -0.86
CA CYS A 19 -6.28 40.69 -1.94
C CYS A 19 -5.85 39.24 -2.11
N GLY A 20 -6.63 38.31 -1.56
CA GLY A 20 -6.54 36.92 -1.95
C GLY A 20 -6.92 36.76 -3.42
N ASN A 21 -6.43 35.70 -4.04
CA ASN A 21 -6.92 35.26 -5.34
C ASN A 21 -8.41 34.92 -5.24
N PRO A 22 -9.17 35.06 -6.34
CA PRO A 22 -10.52 34.50 -6.43
C PRO A 22 -10.51 33.01 -6.08
N VAL A 23 -11.60 32.51 -5.51
CA VAL A 23 -11.81 31.09 -5.22
C VAL A 23 -12.59 30.47 -6.36
N ASP A 24 -12.01 29.48 -7.03
CA ASP A 24 -12.63 28.61 -8.01
C ASP A 24 -13.26 27.42 -7.27
N PRO A 25 -14.60 27.28 -7.25
CA PRO A 25 -15.27 26.18 -6.57
C PRO A 25 -15.00 24.80 -7.23
N ALA A 26 -14.44 24.76 -8.43
CA ALA A 26 -14.04 23.52 -9.09
C ALA A 26 -12.59 23.10 -8.76
N ALA A 27 -11.80 23.98 -8.13
CA ALA A 27 -10.46 23.65 -7.69
C ALA A 27 -10.46 22.75 -6.45
N LEU A 28 -9.38 21.99 -6.26
CA LEU A 28 -9.23 21.11 -5.10
C LEU A 28 -8.98 21.92 -3.83
N ASP A 29 -9.84 21.80 -2.84
CA ASP A 29 -9.61 22.39 -1.52
C ASP A 29 -8.51 21.61 -0.77
N LEU A 30 -7.41 22.29 -0.43
CA LEU A 30 -6.39 21.68 0.43
C LEU A 30 -6.90 21.62 1.87
N ASN A 31 -7.06 20.41 2.39
CA ASN A 31 -7.36 20.17 3.79
C ASN A 31 -6.12 20.52 4.65
N PRO A 32 -6.18 21.54 5.52
CA PRO A 32 -5.05 21.93 6.35
C PRO A 32 -4.70 20.89 7.43
N ALA A 33 -5.61 19.98 7.73
CA ALA A 33 -5.48 18.97 8.79
C ALA A 33 -4.99 17.61 8.28
N ASP A 34 -4.70 17.46 6.99
CA ASP A 34 -4.28 16.18 6.39
C ASP A 34 -3.21 16.35 5.29
N ILE A 35 -2.65 15.24 4.82
CA ILE A 35 -1.82 15.17 3.62
C ILE A 35 -2.73 15.16 2.40
N ASN A 36 -2.63 16.22 1.59
CA ASN A 36 -3.38 16.33 0.36
C ASN A 36 -2.66 15.60 -0.76
N ARG A 37 -3.30 14.57 -1.31
CA ARG A 37 -2.76 13.72 -2.39
C ARG A 37 -3.26 14.23 -3.73
N LEU A 38 -2.40 14.96 -4.44
CA LEU A 38 -2.69 15.46 -5.78
C LEU A 38 -2.32 14.37 -6.78
N ILE A 39 -3.35 13.67 -7.24
CA ILE A 39 -3.19 12.57 -8.18
C ILE A 39 -3.15 13.12 -9.62
N PRO A 40 -2.18 12.74 -10.46
CA PRO A 40 -1.99 13.34 -11.78
C PRO A 40 -3.19 13.28 -12.72
N PHE A 41 -3.98 12.20 -12.74
CA PHE A 41 -5.18 12.13 -13.60
C PHE A 41 -6.27 13.15 -13.24
N ARG A 42 -6.21 13.74 -12.03
CA ARG A 42 -7.10 14.84 -11.59
C ARG A 42 -6.54 16.23 -11.90
N GLY A 43 -5.35 16.30 -12.48
CA GLY A 43 -4.75 17.52 -12.99
C GLY A 43 -4.84 17.61 -14.51
N GLU A 44 -4.42 18.75 -15.05
CA GLU A 44 -4.23 18.96 -16.47
C GLU A 44 -2.85 18.39 -16.87
N LEU A 45 -2.87 17.36 -17.73
CA LEU A 45 -1.69 16.77 -18.35
C LEU A 45 -1.55 17.38 -19.75
N ASN A 46 -0.36 17.86 -20.12
CA ASN A 46 -0.13 18.45 -21.43
C ASN A 46 0.95 17.72 -22.24
N ASN A 47 1.03 18.05 -23.53
CA ASN A 47 2.15 17.71 -24.41
C ASN A 47 2.52 16.20 -24.40
N GLY A 48 1.51 15.33 -24.33
CA GLY A 48 1.68 13.88 -24.44
C GLY A 48 1.93 13.14 -23.13
N VAL A 49 2.05 13.83 -21.99
CA VAL A 49 2.03 13.18 -20.67
C VAL A 49 0.70 12.46 -20.49
N ARG A 50 0.72 11.21 -20.05
CA ARG A 50 -0.50 10.38 -19.96
C ARG A 50 -0.48 9.45 -18.76
N GLN A 51 -1.67 9.13 -18.29
CA GLN A 51 -1.91 8.14 -17.24
C GLN A 51 -1.71 6.71 -17.80
N LEU A 52 -1.03 5.83 -17.06
CA LEU A 52 -1.03 4.40 -17.32
C LEU A 52 -2.37 3.78 -16.88
N TYR A 53 -2.96 2.93 -17.73
CA TYR A 53 -4.27 2.29 -17.53
C TYR A 53 -5.38 3.23 -17.04
N PRO A 54 -5.70 4.31 -17.78
CA PRO A 54 -6.72 5.29 -17.38
C PRO A 54 -8.12 4.68 -17.22
N GLU A 55 -8.39 3.55 -17.89
CA GLU A 55 -9.64 2.79 -17.85
C GLU A 55 -9.89 2.07 -16.52
N GLU A 56 -8.86 1.86 -15.70
CA GLU A 56 -9.00 1.20 -14.40
C GLU A 56 -9.87 2.06 -13.46
N PRO A 57 -11.04 1.54 -13.01
CA PRO A 57 -12.04 2.36 -12.33
C PRO A 57 -11.74 2.59 -10.85
N TYR A 58 -10.96 1.69 -10.24
CA TYR A 58 -10.62 1.71 -8.82
C TYR A 58 -9.14 2.00 -8.57
N LYS A 59 -8.27 1.22 -9.21
CA LYS A 59 -6.82 1.40 -9.13
C LYS A 59 -6.43 2.65 -9.90
N THR A 60 -5.51 3.41 -9.34
CA THR A 60 -4.82 4.45 -10.10
C THR A 60 -3.36 4.08 -10.19
N PHE A 61 -2.79 4.20 -11.39
CA PHE A 61 -1.37 4.01 -11.65
C PHE A 61 -0.66 5.37 -11.77
N TRP A 62 0.59 5.39 -12.20
CA TRP A 62 1.32 6.62 -12.43
C TRP A 62 1.07 7.22 -13.82
N VAL A 63 1.44 8.48 -14.01
CA VAL A 63 1.64 9.05 -15.35
C VAL A 63 3.02 8.70 -15.88
N GLU A 64 3.13 8.62 -17.19
CA GLU A 64 4.35 8.35 -17.95
C GLU A 64 4.46 9.29 -19.14
N ASN A 65 5.53 9.12 -19.92
CA ASN A 65 5.85 9.94 -21.09
C ASN A 65 6.14 11.40 -20.71
N TRP A 66 6.71 11.58 -19.52
CA TRP A 66 7.16 12.87 -19.02
C TRP A 66 8.68 12.94 -19.17
N THR A 67 9.12 13.50 -20.29
CA THR A 67 10.48 13.39 -20.82
C THR A 67 11.10 14.75 -21.13
N ALA A 68 10.32 15.83 -21.18
CA ALA A 68 10.79 17.11 -21.71
C ALA A 68 10.31 18.35 -20.91
N PRO A 69 11.08 19.46 -20.89
CA PRO A 69 10.76 20.66 -20.10
C PRO A 69 9.47 21.40 -20.48
N GLU A 70 9.00 21.26 -21.72
CA GLU A 70 7.74 21.82 -22.19
C GLU A 70 6.51 21.10 -21.62
N GLN A 71 6.70 19.90 -21.06
CA GLN A 71 5.63 19.11 -20.45
C GLN A 71 5.43 19.49 -18.98
N SER A 72 4.18 19.46 -18.55
CA SER A 72 3.80 19.79 -17.18
C SER A 72 2.54 19.06 -16.73
N ILE A 73 2.41 18.98 -15.42
CA ILE A 73 1.22 18.51 -14.73
C ILE A 73 0.74 19.66 -13.85
N VAL A 74 -0.51 20.07 -14.01
CA VAL A 74 -1.05 21.26 -13.33
C VAL A 74 -2.31 20.89 -12.55
N TRP A 75 -2.41 21.33 -11.30
CA TRP A 75 -3.62 21.25 -10.49
C TRP A 75 -4.06 22.65 -10.08
N LYS A 76 -5.37 22.89 -10.07
CA LYS A 76 -5.95 24.05 -9.40
C LYS A 76 -6.24 23.69 -7.97
N VAL A 77 -5.70 24.48 -7.03
CA VAL A 77 -5.88 24.24 -5.60
C VAL A 77 -6.37 25.51 -4.91
N ASN A 78 -7.34 25.34 -4.01
CA ASN A 78 -7.80 26.39 -3.11
C ASN A 78 -7.08 26.26 -1.78
N THR A 79 -6.56 27.38 -1.31
CA THR A 79 -5.76 27.44 -0.10
C THR A 79 -6.07 28.67 0.74
N GLY A 80 -5.70 28.60 2.03
CA GLY A 80 -5.53 29.79 2.86
C GLY A 80 -4.25 30.57 2.49
N SER A 81 -3.86 31.53 3.34
CA SER A 81 -2.56 32.18 3.24
C SER A 81 -1.58 31.47 4.18
N GLU A 82 -0.94 30.41 3.68
CA GLU A 82 -0.26 29.40 4.50
C GLU A 82 0.89 28.72 3.75
N ASP A 83 1.83 28.13 4.49
CA ASP A 83 2.96 27.40 3.91
C ASP A 83 2.66 25.89 3.83
N TYR A 84 2.96 25.29 2.68
CA TYR A 84 2.84 23.84 2.48
C TYR A 84 4.18 23.26 2.02
N GLN A 85 4.63 22.21 2.69
CA GLN A 85 5.71 21.37 2.19
C GLN A 85 5.16 20.35 1.19
N ALA A 86 6.02 19.89 0.30
CA ALA A 86 5.64 19.00 -0.78
C ALA A 86 6.59 17.81 -0.93
N ALA A 87 6.05 16.67 -1.37
CA ALA A 87 6.81 15.49 -1.75
C ALA A 87 6.21 14.79 -2.97
N MET A 88 7.03 14.19 -3.81
CA MET A 88 6.58 13.40 -4.96
C MET A 88 6.80 11.92 -4.69
N LEU A 89 5.83 11.07 -5.02
CA LEU A 89 6.06 9.65 -5.25
C LEU A 89 6.38 9.49 -6.72
N VAL A 90 7.63 9.22 -7.03
CA VAL A 90 8.20 9.37 -8.37
C VAL A 90 9.20 8.26 -8.66
N SER A 91 9.31 7.86 -9.92
CA SER A 91 10.39 7.02 -10.43
C SER A 91 11.03 7.71 -11.63
N VAL A 92 12.33 7.54 -11.79
CA VAL A 92 13.09 7.99 -12.96
C VAL A 92 13.85 6.80 -13.52
N ASN A 93 13.83 6.61 -14.84
CA ASN A 93 14.56 5.51 -15.46
C ASN A 93 16.01 5.87 -15.77
N ASN A 94 16.89 4.89 -15.60
CA ASN A 94 18.21 4.76 -16.22
C ASN A 94 19.07 6.04 -16.17
N LEU A 95 19.26 6.61 -14.99
CA LEU A 95 20.18 7.74 -14.81
C LEU A 95 21.64 7.27 -14.91
N GLU A 96 22.50 8.13 -15.47
CA GLU A 96 23.94 7.92 -15.43
C GLU A 96 24.51 8.12 -14.02
N ASP A 97 25.64 7.49 -13.72
CA ASP A 97 26.32 7.67 -12.44
C ASP A 97 26.65 9.15 -12.19
N GLY A 98 26.11 9.71 -11.10
CA GLY A 98 26.30 11.12 -10.72
C GLY A 98 25.43 12.11 -11.51
N GLU A 99 24.51 11.63 -12.35
CA GLU A 99 23.47 12.45 -12.96
C GLU A 99 22.33 12.73 -11.99
N ASP A 100 21.72 13.91 -12.10
CA ASP A 100 20.44 14.21 -11.47
C ASP A 100 19.47 14.86 -12.45
N VAL A 101 18.19 14.76 -12.11
CA VAL A 101 17.07 15.36 -12.83
C VAL A 101 16.43 16.40 -11.92
N ALA A 102 16.22 17.61 -12.44
CA ALA A 102 15.59 18.67 -11.68
C ALA A 102 14.11 18.81 -12.06
N VAL A 103 13.24 18.74 -11.05
CA VAL A 103 11.80 19.00 -11.18
C VAL A 103 11.46 20.26 -10.38
N THR A 104 10.81 21.21 -11.03
CA THR A 104 10.34 22.46 -10.43
C THR A 104 8.86 22.35 -10.08
N LEU A 105 8.52 22.66 -8.83
CA LEU A 105 7.16 22.91 -8.36
C LEU A 105 6.94 24.42 -8.24
N SER A 106 5.86 24.93 -8.82
CA SER A 106 5.53 26.36 -8.79
C SER A 106 4.04 26.57 -8.58
N ASN A 107 3.68 27.56 -7.75
CA ASN A 107 2.29 28.02 -7.59
C ASN A 107 2.01 29.37 -8.28
N GLY A 108 2.91 29.81 -9.16
CA GLY A 108 2.85 31.09 -9.88
C GLY A 108 3.48 32.27 -9.15
N THR A 109 3.46 32.27 -7.81
CA THR A 109 4.08 33.32 -6.97
C THR A 109 5.38 32.88 -6.30
N ASP A 110 5.55 31.57 -6.09
CA ASP A 110 6.71 30.94 -5.48
C ASP A 110 7.06 29.65 -6.23
N SER A 111 8.32 29.25 -6.19
CA SER A 111 8.80 28.01 -6.81
C SER A 111 9.96 27.37 -6.05
N VAL A 112 10.07 26.05 -6.16
CA VAL A 112 11.10 25.25 -5.51
C VAL A 112 11.49 24.08 -6.39
N ILE A 113 12.76 23.70 -6.34
CA ILE A 113 13.34 22.62 -7.16
C ILE A 113 13.66 21.42 -6.27
N CYS A 114 13.28 20.23 -6.74
CA CYS A 114 13.74 18.96 -6.20
C CYS A 114 14.67 18.29 -7.22
N ARG A 115 15.82 17.78 -6.77
CA ARG A 115 16.77 17.03 -7.60
C ARG A 115 16.68 15.54 -7.29
N ILE A 116 16.60 14.73 -8.33
CA ILE A 116 16.43 13.28 -8.25
C ILE A 116 17.66 12.62 -8.88
N GLY A 117 18.50 11.97 -8.08
CA GLY A 117 19.78 11.41 -8.51
C GLY A 117 19.84 9.88 -8.50
N THR A 118 18.69 9.20 -8.40
CA THR A 118 18.61 7.74 -8.34
C THR A 118 17.50 7.22 -9.24
N THR A 119 17.70 6.01 -9.77
CA THR A 119 16.72 5.30 -10.58
C THR A 119 15.76 4.49 -9.71
N GLY A 120 14.52 4.35 -10.17
CA GLY A 120 13.46 3.59 -9.49
C GLY A 120 12.55 4.43 -8.60
N TRP A 121 11.53 3.77 -8.06
CA TRP A 121 10.50 4.39 -7.23
C TRP A 121 11.06 4.93 -5.92
N GLN A 122 10.70 6.17 -5.58
CA GLN A 122 11.14 6.85 -4.37
C GLN A 122 10.18 7.97 -3.96
N ARG A 123 10.33 8.46 -2.72
CA ARG A 123 9.64 9.65 -2.23
C ARG A 123 10.63 10.83 -2.17
N CYS A 124 10.51 11.78 -3.09
CA CYS A 124 11.39 12.94 -3.18
C CYS A 124 10.74 14.17 -2.52
N ARG A 125 11.35 14.70 -1.47
CA ARG A 125 10.85 15.91 -0.77
C ARG A 125 11.44 17.17 -1.41
N PHE A 126 10.61 18.19 -1.56
CA PHE A 126 11.11 19.52 -1.91
C PHE A 126 11.84 20.14 -0.70
N PRO A 127 12.96 20.85 -0.92
CA PRO A 127 13.86 21.29 0.17
C PRO A 127 13.25 22.35 1.10
N ARG A 128 12.17 23.02 0.70
CA ARG A 128 11.47 23.99 1.52
C ARG A 128 9.96 24.02 1.20
N PRO A 129 9.12 24.51 2.12
CA PRO A 129 7.72 24.82 1.82
C PRO A 129 7.57 25.89 0.73
N LEU A 130 6.43 25.85 0.02
CA LEU A 130 5.94 26.95 -0.80
C LEU A 130 4.92 27.76 0.00
N HIS A 131 5.00 29.08 -0.13
CA HIS A 131 3.98 29.97 0.41
C HIS A 131 2.80 30.08 -0.55
N PHE A 132 1.58 29.81 -0.09
CA PHE A 132 0.37 29.97 -0.86
C PHE A 132 -0.36 31.28 -0.49
N THR A 133 -0.87 31.95 -1.51
CA THR A 133 -1.76 33.10 -1.32
C THR A 133 -3.19 32.58 -1.16
N LYS A 134 -3.95 33.16 -0.23
CA LYS A 134 -5.37 32.82 -0.03
C LYS A 134 -6.12 32.88 -1.35
N GLY A 135 -6.90 31.84 -1.66
CA GLY A 135 -7.65 31.71 -2.91
C GLY A 135 -7.13 30.56 -3.77
N THR A 136 -7.46 30.60 -5.06
CA THR A 136 -7.00 29.60 -6.03
C THR A 136 -5.59 29.88 -6.49
N SER A 137 -4.78 28.83 -6.57
CA SER A 137 -3.46 28.83 -7.19
C SER A 137 -3.36 27.67 -8.20
N GLU A 138 -2.63 27.89 -9.29
CA GLU A 138 -2.24 26.82 -10.21
C GLU A 138 -0.91 26.24 -9.76
N LEU A 139 -0.96 25.03 -9.22
CA LEU A 139 0.21 24.28 -8.81
C LEU A 139 0.72 23.46 -9.98
N SER A 140 1.90 23.79 -10.50
CA SER A 140 2.49 23.17 -11.67
C SER A 140 3.79 22.43 -11.33
N LEU A 141 3.93 21.22 -11.85
CA LEU A 141 5.16 20.45 -11.88
C LEU A 141 5.74 20.44 -13.30
N LYS A 142 7.04 20.74 -13.41
CA LYS A 142 7.79 20.78 -14.69
C LYS A 142 9.18 20.19 -14.53
N ILE A 143 9.67 19.55 -15.59
CA ILE A 143 11.09 19.19 -15.70
C ILE A 143 11.85 20.48 -16.00
N SER A 144 12.82 20.84 -15.18
CA SER A 144 13.73 21.96 -15.45
C SER A 144 15.05 21.50 -16.02
N GLU A 145 15.54 20.33 -15.63
CA GLU A 145 16.77 19.72 -16.15
C GLU A 145 16.46 18.23 -16.41
N PRO A 146 16.23 17.81 -17.68
CA PRO A 146 15.90 16.42 -18.02
C PRO A 146 17.14 15.52 -17.96
N GLY A 147 16.90 14.21 -17.86
CA GLY A 147 17.98 13.21 -17.98
C GLY A 147 18.53 13.13 -19.41
N LYS A 148 19.77 12.67 -19.55
CA LYS A 148 20.53 12.65 -20.81
C LYS A 148 20.25 11.44 -21.69
N LYS A 149 19.74 10.34 -21.12
CA LYS A 149 19.48 9.11 -21.88
C LYS A 149 18.29 9.28 -22.83
N ALA A 150 18.35 8.56 -23.96
CA ALA A 150 17.31 8.62 -24.98
C ALA A 150 15.95 8.05 -24.50
N ASP A 151 15.97 7.14 -23.54
CA ASP A 151 14.80 6.53 -22.90
C ASP A 151 14.44 7.20 -21.56
N PHE A 152 14.97 8.39 -21.27
CA PHE A 152 14.64 9.17 -20.08
C PHE A 152 13.12 9.36 -19.96
N ASN A 153 12.60 9.07 -18.77
CA ASN A 153 11.19 9.22 -18.43
C ASN A 153 11.04 9.40 -16.92
N ILE A 154 10.18 10.33 -16.52
CA ILE A 154 9.71 10.45 -15.16
C ILE A 154 8.32 9.81 -15.06
N TYR A 155 8.18 8.88 -14.13
CA TYR A 155 6.89 8.33 -13.74
C TYR A 155 6.44 9.01 -12.44
N LEU A 156 5.32 9.73 -12.49
CA LEU A 156 4.77 10.39 -11.30
C LEU A 156 3.52 9.65 -10.83
N TYR A 157 3.53 9.18 -9.59
CA TYR A 157 2.35 8.58 -8.97
C TYR A 157 1.49 9.63 -8.26
N SER A 158 2.11 10.53 -7.48
CA SER A 158 1.38 11.60 -6.80
C SER A 158 2.29 12.73 -6.34
N LEU A 159 1.71 13.92 -6.19
CA LEU A 159 2.26 15.02 -5.41
C LEU A 159 1.52 15.10 -4.06
N GLU A 160 2.24 14.95 -2.96
CA GLU A 160 1.74 15.14 -1.59
C GLU A 160 2.01 16.60 -1.17
N VAL A 161 0.99 17.33 -0.72
CA VAL A 161 1.17 18.66 -0.09
C VAL A 161 0.52 18.71 1.29
N VAL A 162 1.25 19.20 2.28
CA VAL A 162 0.84 19.19 3.68
C VAL A 162 1.44 20.37 4.42
N LYS A 163 0.76 20.87 5.45
CA LYS A 163 1.35 21.86 6.34
C LYS A 163 2.48 21.24 7.18
N PRO A 164 3.60 21.94 7.42
CA PRO A 164 4.71 21.40 8.21
C PRO A 164 4.30 20.88 9.60
N GLU A 165 3.43 21.59 10.32
CA GLU A 165 2.92 21.22 11.64
C GLU A 165 1.97 20.02 11.59
N THR A 166 1.13 19.94 10.57
CA THR A 166 0.24 18.80 10.34
C THR A 166 1.04 17.55 10.03
N CYS A 167 2.10 17.65 9.22
CA CYS A 167 2.99 16.52 8.94
C CYS A 167 3.64 15.99 10.22
N LYS A 168 4.19 16.87 11.06
CA LYS A 168 4.76 16.47 12.36
C LYS A 168 3.74 15.78 13.27
N LYS A 169 2.52 16.31 13.31
CA LYS A 169 1.42 15.73 14.09
C LYS A 169 1.08 14.32 13.60
N LEU A 170 0.90 14.13 12.29
CA LEU A 170 0.56 12.83 11.69
C LEU A 170 1.69 11.81 11.88
N GLN A 171 2.95 12.24 11.78
CA GLN A 171 4.11 11.39 12.07
C GLN A 171 4.13 10.94 13.54
N ALA A 172 3.86 11.85 14.47
CA ALA A 172 3.78 11.51 15.90
C ALA A 172 2.61 10.53 16.19
N GLU A 173 1.46 10.75 15.57
CA GLU A 173 0.31 9.85 15.69
C GLU A 173 0.63 8.45 15.13
N ALA A 174 1.22 8.40 13.94
CA ALA A 174 1.65 7.15 13.30
C ALA A 174 2.69 6.40 14.13
N ALA A 175 3.65 7.11 14.73
CA ALA A 175 4.62 6.53 15.66
C ALA A 175 3.95 5.98 16.92
N SER A 176 2.92 6.67 17.45
CA SER A 176 2.17 6.20 18.63
C SER A 176 1.32 4.95 18.37
N LEU A 177 0.93 4.73 17.11
CA LEU A 177 0.17 3.55 16.68
C LEU A 177 1.06 2.39 16.21
N ARG A 178 2.38 2.58 16.15
CA ARG A 178 3.34 1.57 15.70
C ARG A 178 3.26 0.33 16.58
N SER A 179 3.01 -0.83 15.97
CA SER A 179 3.08 -2.11 16.69
C SER A 179 4.51 -2.65 16.74
N ASN A 180 4.77 -3.49 17.73
CA ASN A 180 6.03 -4.23 17.81
C ASN A 180 6.06 -5.34 16.75
N THR A 181 6.93 -5.19 15.75
CA THR A 181 7.13 -6.16 14.66
C THR A 181 8.37 -7.02 14.82
N LEU A 182 9.12 -6.91 15.93
CA LEU A 182 10.36 -7.68 16.14
C LEU A 182 10.16 -9.19 15.99
N TRP A 183 8.97 -9.67 16.35
CA TRP A 183 8.62 -11.08 16.19
C TRP A 183 8.64 -11.53 14.72
N MET A 184 8.41 -10.65 13.73
CA MET A 184 8.52 -10.97 12.31
C MET A 184 9.99 -11.18 11.91
N ALA A 185 10.86 -10.31 12.43
CA ALA A 185 12.31 -10.32 12.18
C ALA A 185 12.99 -11.61 12.67
N ASP A 186 12.38 -12.27 13.66
CA ASP A 186 12.87 -13.52 14.25
C ASP A 186 12.34 -14.79 13.54
N LEU A 187 11.43 -14.65 12.57
CA LEU A 187 10.89 -15.79 11.82
C LEU A 187 11.75 -16.08 10.59
N PRO A 188 12.03 -17.36 10.28
CA PRO A 188 12.80 -17.69 9.08
C PRO A 188 11.98 -17.55 7.79
N TYR A 189 10.68 -17.84 7.86
CA TYR A 189 9.73 -17.68 6.77
C TYR A 189 8.28 -17.79 7.28
N GLY A 190 7.36 -17.21 6.53
CA GLY A 190 5.91 -17.39 6.68
C GLY A 190 5.30 -17.98 5.40
N PHE A 191 4.06 -18.45 5.50
CA PHE A 191 3.29 -18.90 4.34
C PHE A 191 2.12 -17.99 4.04
N PHE A 192 1.92 -17.72 2.77
CA PHE A 192 0.79 -16.97 2.25
C PHE A 192 -0.13 -17.94 1.51
N PHE A 193 -1.41 -17.96 1.87
CA PHE A 193 -2.42 -18.81 1.24
C PHE A 193 -3.54 -17.95 0.68
N HIS A 194 -3.60 -17.88 -0.64
CA HIS A 194 -4.75 -17.33 -1.34
C HIS A 194 -5.83 -18.40 -1.52
N TRP A 195 -6.77 -18.44 -0.58
CA TRP A 195 -7.93 -19.33 -0.57
C TRP A 195 -9.22 -18.49 -0.56
N ASN A 196 -10.00 -18.53 -1.63
CA ASN A 196 -11.16 -17.67 -1.84
C ASN A 196 -12.25 -18.39 -2.66
N SER A 197 -13.32 -17.67 -3.01
CA SER A 197 -14.45 -18.20 -3.78
C SER A 197 -14.09 -18.76 -5.16
N LYS A 198 -12.94 -18.38 -5.73
CA LYS A 198 -12.43 -18.93 -7.00
C LYS A 198 -11.47 -20.11 -6.82
N SER A 199 -11.16 -20.51 -5.60
CA SER A 199 -10.28 -21.65 -5.34
C SER A 199 -10.89 -22.93 -5.89
N MET A 200 -10.13 -23.64 -6.73
CA MET A 200 -10.54 -24.89 -7.35
C MET A 200 -10.10 -26.11 -6.53
N PRO A 201 -10.89 -27.20 -6.51
CA PRO A 201 -10.40 -28.50 -6.06
C PRO A 201 -9.43 -29.07 -7.11
N LYS A 202 -8.70 -30.12 -6.71
CA LYS A 202 -7.80 -30.84 -7.62
C LYS A 202 -8.49 -31.39 -8.88
N ALA A 203 -9.76 -31.76 -8.76
CA ALA A 203 -10.58 -32.26 -9.87
C ALA A 203 -12.06 -32.02 -9.58
N GLY A 204 -12.85 -31.82 -10.64
CA GLY A 204 -14.28 -31.59 -10.58
C GLY A 204 -14.66 -30.13 -10.36
N GLU A 205 -15.95 -29.93 -10.10
CA GLU A 205 -16.51 -28.59 -9.86
C GLU A 205 -16.13 -28.06 -8.47
N PRO A 206 -15.91 -26.75 -8.32
CA PRO A 206 -15.77 -26.13 -7.02
C PRO A 206 -17.09 -26.21 -6.24
N LEU A 207 -16.98 -26.35 -4.92
CA LEU A 207 -18.07 -26.14 -3.99
C LEU A 207 -18.47 -24.65 -3.96
N ALA A 208 -19.72 -24.39 -3.57
CA ALA A 208 -20.10 -23.05 -3.14
C ALA A 208 -19.25 -22.62 -1.93
N TYR A 209 -19.02 -21.31 -1.77
CA TYR A 209 -18.07 -20.81 -0.77
C TYR A 209 -18.40 -21.24 0.66
N GLU A 210 -19.67 -21.18 1.08
CA GLU A 210 -20.08 -21.63 2.42
C GLU A 210 -19.83 -23.14 2.63
N ASP A 211 -20.07 -23.97 1.61
CA ASP A 211 -19.79 -25.41 1.67
C ASP A 211 -18.28 -25.69 1.71
N ALA A 212 -17.48 -24.92 0.97
CA ALA A 212 -16.02 -24.99 1.02
C ALA A 212 -15.51 -24.63 2.42
N VAL A 213 -16.02 -23.55 3.01
CA VAL A 213 -15.72 -23.15 4.39
C VAL A 213 -16.11 -24.24 5.38
N ASN A 214 -17.32 -24.81 5.25
CA ASN A 214 -17.80 -25.88 6.13
C ASN A 214 -16.96 -27.16 6.05
N ARG A 215 -16.32 -27.43 4.92
CA ARG A 215 -15.48 -28.62 4.70
C ARG A 215 -13.99 -28.41 4.96
N PHE A 216 -13.54 -27.17 5.15
CA PHE A 216 -12.13 -26.88 5.39
C PHE A 216 -11.63 -27.51 6.70
N ASP A 217 -10.59 -28.33 6.63
CA ASP A 217 -10.00 -29.00 7.79
C ASP A 217 -8.88 -28.14 8.39
N ALA A 218 -9.25 -27.26 9.32
CA ALA A 218 -8.31 -26.33 9.97
C ALA A 218 -7.21 -27.05 10.78
N GLU A 219 -7.52 -28.19 11.39
CA GLU A 219 -6.56 -28.97 12.17
C GLU A 219 -5.50 -29.61 11.27
N ARG A 220 -5.93 -30.25 10.18
CA ARG A 220 -5.01 -30.81 9.19
C ARG A 220 -4.18 -29.73 8.51
N PHE A 221 -4.80 -28.58 8.20
CA PHE A 221 -4.10 -27.42 7.64
C PHE A 221 -3.00 -26.94 8.58
N ALA A 222 -3.33 -26.68 9.85
CA ALA A 222 -2.36 -26.22 10.85
C ALA A 222 -1.25 -27.25 11.09
N TRP A 223 -1.57 -28.54 11.12
CA TRP A 223 -0.58 -29.61 11.18
C TRP A 223 0.38 -29.57 9.99
N THR A 224 -0.15 -29.41 8.77
CA THR A 224 0.64 -29.32 7.54
C THR A 224 1.59 -28.12 7.57
N VAL A 225 1.09 -26.95 7.99
CA VAL A 225 1.92 -25.73 8.14
C VAL A 225 3.06 -25.96 9.12
N ASN A 226 2.78 -26.56 10.29
CA ASN A 226 3.79 -26.88 11.30
C ASN A 226 4.83 -27.89 10.77
N GLU A 227 4.38 -28.91 10.04
CA GLU A 227 5.26 -29.90 9.43
C GLU A 227 6.21 -29.28 8.40
N CYS A 228 5.74 -28.29 7.65
CA CYS A 228 6.52 -27.47 6.72
C CYS A 228 7.34 -26.35 7.41
N GLY A 229 7.25 -26.21 8.73
CA GLY A 229 8.06 -25.29 9.54
C GLY A 229 7.56 -23.85 9.57
N GLY A 230 6.36 -23.59 9.05
CA GLY A 230 5.76 -22.26 9.09
C GLY A 230 5.51 -21.81 10.54
N LYS A 231 5.78 -20.53 10.81
CA LYS A 231 5.50 -19.85 12.10
C LYS A 231 4.57 -18.65 11.97
N LEU A 232 4.19 -18.33 10.74
CA LEU A 232 3.26 -17.30 10.38
C LEU A 232 2.47 -17.75 9.14
N VAL A 233 1.17 -17.50 9.16
CA VAL A 233 0.24 -17.71 8.05
C VAL A 233 -0.42 -16.39 7.71
N PHE A 234 -0.40 -16.02 6.43
CA PHE A 234 -1.28 -15.02 5.83
C PHE A 234 -2.41 -15.78 5.13
N PHE A 235 -3.65 -15.58 5.56
CA PHE A 235 -4.81 -16.28 5.00
C PHE A 235 -5.84 -15.29 4.46
N THR A 236 -6.29 -15.52 3.24
CA THR A 236 -7.29 -14.67 2.57
C THR A 236 -8.63 -14.70 3.30
N THR A 237 -9.15 -13.53 3.63
CA THR A 237 -10.49 -13.35 4.21
C THR A 237 -11.45 -12.58 3.33
N SER A 238 -10.96 -11.84 2.34
CA SER A 238 -11.76 -11.33 1.24
C SER A 238 -10.91 -11.25 -0.01
N TRP A 239 -11.53 -11.29 -1.19
CA TRP A 239 -10.84 -11.14 -2.47
C TRP A 239 -11.72 -10.39 -3.47
N ALA A 240 -11.51 -10.55 -4.78
CA ALA A 240 -12.25 -9.85 -5.83
C ALA A 240 -13.77 -9.93 -5.67
N GLU A 241 -14.32 -11.07 -5.20
CA GLU A 241 -15.77 -11.30 -5.06
C GLU A 241 -16.35 -10.99 -3.66
N TYR A 242 -15.50 -10.54 -2.74
CA TYR A 242 -15.86 -10.15 -1.38
C TYR A 242 -16.68 -11.18 -0.58
N TYR A 243 -16.28 -12.44 -0.61
CA TYR A 243 -16.75 -13.41 0.38
C TYR A 243 -15.83 -13.44 1.60
N PHE A 244 -16.41 -13.60 2.80
CA PHE A 244 -15.69 -13.63 4.08
C PHE A 244 -15.97 -14.93 4.87
N PRO A 245 -14.95 -15.67 5.32
CA PRO A 245 -15.13 -17.00 5.90
C PRO A 245 -15.44 -16.95 7.40
N ALA A 246 -16.27 -15.99 7.82
CA ALA A 246 -16.73 -15.82 9.19
C ALA A 246 -17.97 -14.93 9.27
N PRO A 247 -18.81 -15.05 10.32
CA PRO A 247 -20.01 -14.22 10.48
C PRO A 247 -19.65 -12.81 10.96
N ILE A 248 -19.48 -11.89 10.00
CA ILE A 248 -19.18 -10.47 10.23
C ILE A 248 -20.45 -9.64 9.99
N GLN A 249 -21.03 -9.10 11.06
CA GLN A 249 -22.32 -8.41 11.05
C GLN A 249 -22.30 -7.18 10.16
N THR A 250 -21.19 -6.43 10.15
CA THR A 250 -21.05 -5.25 9.29
C THR A 250 -21.16 -5.64 7.82
N ILE A 251 -20.54 -6.76 7.39
CA ILE A 251 -20.63 -7.24 6.00
C ILE A 251 -22.06 -7.65 5.68
N ASP A 252 -22.71 -8.41 6.56
CA ASP A 252 -24.10 -8.85 6.36
C ASP A 252 -25.08 -7.67 6.30
N SER A 253 -24.81 -6.57 6.99
CA SER A 253 -25.64 -5.36 6.93
C SER A 253 -25.54 -4.62 5.59
N ILE A 254 -24.43 -4.78 4.87
CA ILE A 254 -24.18 -4.18 3.56
C ILE A 254 -24.77 -5.06 2.46
N LEU A 255 -24.39 -6.33 2.47
CA LEU A 255 -24.84 -7.33 1.49
C LEU A 255 -24.92 -8.71 2.16
N PRO A 256 -26.13 -9.15 2.57
CA PRO A 256 -26.34 -10.49 3.12
C PRO A 256 -25.86 -11.59 2.17
N GLY A 257 -25.31 -12.67 2.73
CA GLY A 257 -24.82 -13.82 1.96
C GLY A 257 -23.35 -13.71 1.51
N ARG A 258 -22.65 -12.65 1.93
CA ARG A 258 -21.19 -12.49 1.72
C ARG A 258 -20.35 -13.03 2.88
N THR A 259 -20.97 -13.52 3.94
CA THR A 259 -20.32 -14.18 5.07
C THR A 259 -20.73 -15.65 5.17
N THR A 260 -20.04 -16.41 6.02
CA THR A 260 -20.39 -17.80 6.33
C THR A 260 -20.84 -17.96 7.78
N LYS A 261 -21.71 -18.93 8.05
CA LYS A 261 -22.15 -19.24 9.43
C LYS A 261 -21.02 -19.81 10.28
N ARG A 262 -20.21 -20.71 9.71
CA ARG A 262 -19.00 -21.21 10.34
C ARG A 262 -17.96 -20.09 10.38
N ASP A 263 -17.31 -19.96 11.53
CA ASP A 263 -16.20 -19.03 11.73
C ASP A 263 -14.87 -19.74 11.50
N LEU A 264 -14.43 -19.78 10.24
CA LEU A 264 -13.18 -20.43 9.87
C LEU A 264 -11.97 -19.66 10.39
N VAL A 265 -12.07 -18.34 10.55
CA VAL A 265 -10.99 -17.52 11.12
C VAL A 265 -10.73 -17.90 12.58
N ALA A 266 -11.79 -18.14 13.36
CA ALA A 266 -11.69 -18.70 14.69
C ALA A 266 -11.04 -20.10 14.63
N ASP A 267 -11.58 -21.02 13.83
CA ASP A 267 -11.04 -22.38 13.73
C ASP A 267 -9.55 -22.40 13.34
N LEU A 268 -9.14 -21.57 12.38
CA LEU A 268 -7.74 -21.43 11.95
C LEU A 268 -6.87 -20.88 13.09
N SER A 269 -7.31 -19.83 13.78
CA SER A 269 -6.52 -19.25 14.87
C SER A 269 -6.36 -20.22 16.05
N ASP A 270 -7.38 -21.02 16.37
CA ASP A 270 -7.27 -22.06 17.41
C ASP A 270 -6.33 -23.19 16.97
N ALA A 271 -6.49 -23.70 15.75
CA ALA A 271 -5.67 -24.80 15.24
C ALA A 271 -4.19 -24.40 15.07
N LEU A 272 -3.91 -23.24 14.49
CA LEU A 272 -2.56 -22.69 14.33
C LEU A 272 -1.92 -22.35 15.68
N GLY A 273 -2.72 -21.85 16.62
CA GLY A 273 -2.29 -21.51 17.98
C GLY A 273 -1.68 -22.69 18.74
N LYS A 274 -2.17 -23.92 18.52
CA LYS A 274 -1.61 -25.16 19.13
C LYS A 274 -0.13 -25.39 18.79
N TYR A 275 0.34 -24.86 17.68
CA TYR A 275 1.72 -24.96 17.20
C TYR A 275 2.52 -23.66 17.36
N GLY A 276 1.92 -22.64 18.00
CA GLY A 276 2.49 -21.30 18.13
C GLY A 276 2.63 -20.57 16.79
N ILE A 277 1.79 -20.90 15.81
CA ILE A 277 1.79 -20.26 14.49
C ILE A 277 0.89 -19.02 14.54
N ARG A 278 1.43 -17.88 14.12
CA ARG A 278 0.69 -16.61 14.04
C ARG A 278 -0.21 -16.57 12.82
N LEU A 279 -1.33 -15.87 12.92
CA LEU A 279 -2.27 -15.64 11.82
C LEU A 279 -2.38 -14.16 11.50
N ILE A 280 -2.11 -13.80 10.24
CA ILE A 280 -2.44 -12.52 9.62
C ILE A 280 -3.55 -12.76 8.61
N LEU A 281 -4.53 -11.87 8.58
CA LEU A 281 -5.61 -11.94 7.60
C LEU A 281 -5.28 -11.05 6.40
N TYR A 282 -5.30 -11.62 5.21
CA TYR A 282 -5.31 -10.83 3.98
C TYR A 282 -6.72 -10.31 3.72
N TYR A 283 -6.81 -9.03 3.34
CA TYR A 283 -8.06 -8.34 3.09
C TYR A 283 -7.97 -7.53 1.79
N HIS A 284 -8.99 -7.67 0.94
CA HIS A 284 -9.18 -6.92 -0.29
C HIS A 284 -10.59 -6.30 -0.33
N VAL A 285 -10.76 -5.13 -0.96
CA VAL A 285 -12.02 -4.35 -0.91
C VAL A 285 -13.16 -4.89 -1.79
N GLY A 286 -12.87 -5.84 -2.68
CA GLY A 286 -13.89 -6.56 -3.46
C GLY A 286 -14.38 -5.84 -4.70
N HIS A 287 -13.56 -5.02 -5.35
CA HIS A 287 -13.94 -4.27 -6.56
C HIS A 287 -14.19 -5.14 -7.81
N GLY A 288 -14.09 -6.48 -7.69
CA GLY A 288 -14.41 -7.42 -8.76
C GLY A 288 -15.86 -7.94 -8.75
N ASP A 289 -16.66 -7.62 -7.73
CA ASP A 289 -18.08 -7.98 -7.64
C ASP A 289 -18.95 -6.74 -7.72
N LYS A 290 -19.77 -6.69 -8.77
CA LYS A 290 -20.62 -5.52 -9.06
C LYS A 290 -21.66 -5.27 -7.97
N GLU A 291 -22.27 -6.31 -7.42
CA GLU A 291 -23.35 -6.14 -6.44
C GLU A 291 -22.79 -5.61 -5.12
N TRP A 292 -21.67 -6.17 -4.66
CA TRP A 292 -20.92 -5.67 -3.51
C TRP A 292 -20.52 -4.21 -3.72
N TRP A 293 -19.95 -3.90 -4.89
CA TRP A 293 -19.46 -2.56 -5.18
C TRP A 293 -20.57 -1.51 -5.29
N ASP A 294 -21.72 -1.87 -5.88
CA ASP A 294 -22.89 -0.99 -5.95
C ASP A 294 -23.39 -0.62 -4.53
N LYS A 295 -23.27 -1.53 -3.55
CA LYS A 295 -23.60 -1.27 -2.14
C LYS A 295 -22.61 -0.36 -1.41
N GLN A 296 -21.42 -0.16 -1.96
CA GLN A 296 -20.44 0.79 -1.43
C GLN A 296 -20.66 2.22 -1.91
N HIS A 297 -21.59 2.42 -2.86
CA HIS A 297 -21.83 3.70 -3.54
C HIS A 297 -20.54 4.34 -4.10
N TYR A 298 -19.56 3.51 -4.46
CA TYR A 298 -18.27 4.00 -4.90
C TYR A 298 -18.38 4.71 -6.25
N THR A 299 -17.76 5.89 -6.31
CA THR A 299 -17.36 6.53 -7.56
C THR A 299 -15.90 6.98 -7.46
N ARG A 300 -15.25 7.23 -8.60
CA ARG A 300 -13.86 7.73 -8.61
C ARG A 300 -13.69 9.10 -7.93
N ASN A 301 -14.79 9.83 -7.69
CA ASN A 301 -14.80 11.12 -7.00
C ASN A 301 -15.30 11.03 -5.55
N ASP A 302 -15.96 9.94 -5.18
CA ASP A 302 -16.53 9.74 -3.85
C ASP A 302 -16.46 8.25 -3.46
N ALA A 303 -15.61 7.96 -2.48
CA ALA A 303 -15.43 6.64 -1.88
C ALA A 303 -15.69 6.67 -0.36
N GLY A 304 -16.46 7.66 0.12
CA GLY A 304 -16.68 7.87 1.55
C GLY A 304 -17.33 6.67 2.23
N ASP A 305 -18.41 6.15 1.64
CA ASP A 305 -19.14 4.99 2.14
C ASP A 305 -18.27 3.73 2.15
N LEU A 306 -17.52 3.49 1.06
CA LEU A 306 -16.56 2.38 0.98
C LEU A 306 -15.59 2.40 2.16
N PHE A 307 -14.88 3.51 2.40
CA PHE A 307 -13.86 3.54 3.45
C PHE A 307 -14.46 3.59 4.86
N ALA A 308 -15.65 4.17 5.04
CA ALA A 308 -16.39 4.05 6.29
C ALA A 308 -16.78 2.59 6.58
N ASN A 309 -17.15 1.82 5.56
CA ASN A 309 -17.44 0.40 5.69
C ASN A 309 -16.17 -0.41 5.95
N VAL A 310 -15.07 -0.16 5.24
CA VAL A 310 -13.76 -0.78 5.51
C VAL A 310 -13.35 -0.56 6.97
N GLU A 311 -13.47 0.66 7.49
CA GLU A 311 -13.16 0.97 8.89
C GLU A 311 -14.01 0.17 9.87
N LYS A 312 -15.33 0.08 9.65
CA LYS A 312 -16.23 -0.72 10.50
C LYS A 312 -15.90 -2.21 10.45
N ILE A 313 -15.67 -2.75 9.25
CA ILE A 313 -15.36 -4.18 9.05
C ILE A 313 -14.04 -4.54 9.72
N VAL A 314 -12.99 -3.75 9.46
CA VAL A 314 -11.67 -3.93 10.09
C VAL A 314 -11.75 -3.80 11.61
N GLY A 315 -12.55 -2.84 12.11
CA GLY A 315 -12.80 -2.67 13.54
C GLY A 315 -13.52 -3.87 14.17
N GLU A 316 -14.56 -4.39 13.53
CA GLU A 316 -15.28 -5.59 13.99
C GLU A 316 -14.37 -6.82 13.99
N VAL A 317 -13.59 -7.05 12.93
CA VAL A 317 -12.60 -8.13 12.85
C VAL A 317 -11.57 -8.02 13.98
N SER A 318 -11.03 -6.82 14.19
CA SER A 318 -10.07 -6.57 15.28
C SER A 318 -10.67 -6.89 16.66
N GLN A 319 -11.87 -6.40 16.94
CA GLN A 319 -12.55 -6.63 18.23
C GLN A 319 -12.96 -8.08 18.45
N ARG A 320 -13.42 -8.75 17.39
CA ARG A 320 -13.88 -10.14 17.46
C ARG A 320 -12.75 -11.10 17.82
N TYR A 321 -11.58 -10.93 17.18
CA TYR A 321 -10.48 -11.90 17.33
C TYR A 321 -9.37 -11.42 18.28
N GLY A 322 -9.21 -10.11 18.47
CA GLY A 322 -8.25 -9.53 19.41
C GLY A 322 -6.84 -10.09 19.23
N SER A 323 -6.25 -10.58 20.31
CA SER A 323 -4.90 -11.15 20.32
C SER A 323 -4.75 -12.49 19.59
N ARG A 324 -5.85 -13.08 19.07
CA ARG A 324 -5.78 -14.28 18.21
C ARG A 324 -5.24 -13.96 16.82
N LEU A 325 -5.25 -12.68 16.42
CA LEU A 325 -4.64 -12.21 15.18
C LEU A 325 -3.34 -11.47 15.48
N ALA A 326 -2.33 -11.77 14.67
CA ALA A 326 -1.06 -11.06 14.68
C ALA A 326 -1.08 -9.82 13.78
N GLY A 327 -1.99 -9.76 12.80
CA GLY A 327 -2.03 -8.64 11.87
C GLY A 327 -3.05 -8.70 10.74
N LEU A 328 -3.03 -7.66 9.91
CA LEU A 328 -3.81 -7.49 8.69
C LEU A 328 -2.90 -7.11 7.52
N TRP A 329 -3.04 -7.82 6.40
CA TRP A 329 -2.40 -7.50 5.14
C TRP A 329 -3.46 -6.89 4.21
N MET A 330 -3.49 -5.57 4.09
CA MET A 330 -4.50 -4.84 3.31
C MET A 330 -4.02 -4.72 1.86
N ASP A 331 -4.64 -5.45 0.95
CA ASP A 331 -4.29 -5.43 -0.46
C ASP A 331 -4.71 -4.14 -1.16
N ASP A 332 -4.16 -3.90 -2.34
CA ASP A 332 -4.58 -2.86 -3.28
C ASP A 332 -4.47 -1.44 -2.72
N GLY A 333 -3.42 -1.15 -1.95
CA GLY A 333 -3.13 0.20 -1.45
C GLY A 333 -3.12 1.27 -2.56
N ILE A 334 -2.84 0.88 -3.80
CA ILE A 334 -2.93 1.73 -5.00
C ILE A 334 -4.36 2.14 -5.39
N GLY A 335 -5.38 1.56 -4.76
CA GLY A 335 -6.78 2.00 -4.80
C GLY A 335 -7.22 2.69 -3.52
N TYR A 336 -6.62 2.41 -2.35
CA TYR A 336 -6.89 3.16 -1.11
C TYR A 336 -6.35 4.59 -1.21
N TYR A 337 -5.10 4.70 -1.64
CA TYR A 337 -4.34 5.95 -1.68
C TYR A 337 -5.00 7.04 -2.55
N PRO A 338 -5.34 6.80 -3.83
CA PRO A 338 -5.90 7.84 -4.71
C PRO A 338 -7.35 8.21 -4.37
N ASN A 339 -8.09 7.31 -3.71
CA ASN A 339 -9.53 7.48 -3.46
C ASN A 339 -9.83 8.08 -2.08
N GLY A 340 -8.81 8.58 -1.36
CA GLY A 340 -9.01 9.33 -0.12
C GLY A 340 -9.18 8.48 1.13
N ALA A 341 -8.69 7.24 1.14
CA ALA A 341 -8.67 6.43 2.36
C ALA A 341 -7.90 7.15 3.49
N SER A 342 -8.51 7.20 4.68
CA SER A 342 -7.83 7.61 5.89
C SER A 342 -7.10 6.41 6.50
N PHE A 343 -5.82 6.29 6.19
CA PHE A 343 -4.97 5.24 6.74
C PHE A 343 -4.89 5.30 8.28
N GLU A 344 -4.94 6.50 8.86
CA GLU A 344 -5.01 6.69 10.32
C GLU A 344 -6.26 6.02 10.91
N ARG A 345 -7.46 6.29 10.36
CA ARG A 345 -8.70 5.71 10.88
C ARG A 345 -8.74 4.20 10.70
N ILE A 346 -8.29 3.69 9.54
CA ILE A 346 -8.22 2.25 9.29
C ILE A 346 -7.24 1.58 10.26
N ALA A 347 -6.05 2.17 10.48
CA ALA A 347 -5.08 1.64 11.44
C ALA A 347 -5.60 1.66 12.89
N LYS A 348 -6.30 2.73 13.29
CA LYS A 348 -6.98 2.80 14.59
C LYS A 348 -8.06 1.74 14.75
N ALA A 349 -8.86 1.52 13.72
CA ALA A 349 -9.87 0.46 13.70
C ALA A 349 -9.21 -0.93 13.82
N ALA A 350 -8.15 -1.17 13.05
CA ALA A 350 -7.39 -2.42 13.05
C ALA A 350 -6.77 -2.73 14.41
N LYS A 351 -6.42 -1.70 15.19
CA LYS A 351 -5.83 -1.84 16.52
C LYS A 351 -6.83 -1.71 17.67
N SER A 352 -8.13 -1.63 17.39
CA SER A 352 -9.17 -1.37 18.40
C SER A 352 -9.42 -2.55 19.36
N GLY A 353 -9.31 -3.79 18.89
CA GLY A 353 -9.38 -5.00 19.72
C GLY A 353 -8.02 -5.54 20.18
N ASN A 354 -6.93 -5.14 19.51
CA ASN A 354 -5.56 -5.51 19.84
C ASN A 354 -4.59 -4.39 19.42
N LYS A 355 -4.00 -3.67 20.39
CA LYS A 355 -3.08 -2.56 20.12
C LYS A 355 -1.78 -3.00 19.45
N ASP A 356 -1.40 -4.27 19.61
CA ASP A 356 -0.18 -4.85 19.04
C ASP A 356 -0.41 -5.48 17.65
N LEU A 357 -1.62 -5.38 17.10
CA LEU A 357 -1.95 -5.90 15.78
C LEU A 357 -1.15 -5.17 14.70
N ALA A 358 -0.33 -5.91 13.94
CA ALA A 358 0.44 -5.35 12.83
C ALA A 358 -0.44 -5.12 11.60
N ILE A 359 -0.26 -4.03 10.87
CA ILE A 359 -1.01 -3.74 9.65
C ILE A 359 -0.08 -3.26 8.52
N CYS A 360 -0.32 -3.70 7.28
CA CYS A 360 0.29 -3.10 6.09
C CYS A 360 -0.77 -2.69 5.06
N PHE A 361 -0.42 -1.75 4.19
CA PHE A 361 -1.15 -1.44 2.95
C PHE A 361 -0.26 -1.77 1.76
N ASN A 362 -0.71 -2.68 0.90
CA ASN A 362 0.07 -3.16 -0.25
C ASN A 362 0.23 -2.04 -1.28
N SER A 363 1.44 -1.47 -1.35
CA SER A 363 1.80 -0.45 -2.33
C SER A 363 2.22 -1.04 -3.68
N TRP A 364 2.15 -2.37 -3.84
CA TRP A 364 2.80 -3.09 -4.92
C TRP A 364 4.29 -2.72 -4.98
N ILE A 365 4.76 -2.10 -6.06
CA ILE A 365 6.15 -1.66 -6.24
C ILE A 365 6.39 -0.20 -5.83
N LEU A 366 5.36 0.52 -5.37
CA LEU A 366 5.46 1.93 -5.04
C LEU A 366 6.08 2.14 -3.64
N PRO A 367 6.63 3.34 -3.35
CA PRO A 367 7.06 3.70 -2.00
C PRO A 367 5.90 3.54 -1.00
N LYS A 368 6.22 3.39 0.29
CA LYS A 368 5.19 3.27 1.33
C LYS A 368 4.16 4.40 1.20
N LEU A 369 2.89 4.05 1.20
CA LEU A 369 1.79 4.98 0.94
C LEU A 369 1.44 5.83 2.16
N THR A 370 1.84 5.38 3.35
CA THR A 370 1.51 6.02 4.62
C THR A 370 2.51 5.64 5.70
N ASP A 371 2.60 6.46 6.76
CA ASP A 371 3.31 6.10 7.99
C ASP A 371 2.40 5.30 8.95
N PHE A 372 1.09 5.21 8.71
CA PHE A 372 0.14 4.44 9.54
C PHE A 372 0.13 2.93 9.23
N GLN A 373 1.30 2.33 8.98
CA GLN A 373 1.47 0.90 8.72
C GLN A 373 2.78 0.41 9.32
N ASP A 374 2.85 -0.87 9.72
CA ASP A 374 3.91 -1.44 10.54
C ASP A 374 5.00 -2.16 9.72
N TYR A 375 4.62 -2.81 8.62
CA TYR A 375 5.51 -3.63 7.80
C TYR A 375 5.26 -3.43 6.30
N TYR A 376 6.21 -3.86 5.46
CA TYR A 376 6.11 -3.79 4.01
C TYR A 376 5.42 -5.04 3.44
N ALA A 377 4.52 -4.86 2.47
CA ALA A 377 3.79 -5.95 1.82
C ALA A 377 4.65 -6.75 0.83
N GLY A 378 5.55 -6.09 0.11
CA GLY A 378 6.67 -6.68 -0.62
C GLY A 378 6.36 -7.73 -1.69
N GLU A 379 5.45 -7.46 -2.63
CA GLU A 379 5.26 -8.32 -3.81
C GLU A 379 6.44 -8.25 -4.81
N LEU A 380 7.56 -8.89 -4.45
CA LEU A 380 8.82 -8.84 -5.19
C LEU A 380 9.18 -10.17 -5.88
N GLY A 381 8.54 -11.28 -5.46
CA GLY A 381 8.93 -12.62 -5.87
C GLY A 381 9.91 -13.28 -4.90
N LEU A 382 10.20 -14.57 -5.11
CA LEU A 382 11.19 -15.29 -4.31
C LEU A 382 12.53 -15.28 -5.05
N SER A 383 13.42 -14.37 -4.67
CA SER A 383 14.76 -14.27 -5.27
C SER A 383 15.80 -13.77 -4.25
N PRO A 384 17.11 -13.99 -4.50
CA PRO A 384 18.16 -13.42 -3.66
C PRO A 384 18.14 -11.89 -3.60
N GLU A 385 17.75 -11.21 -4.69
CA GLU A 385 17.58 -9.76 -4.73
C GLU A 385 16.43 -9.33 -3.83
N SER A 386 15.29 -10.05 -3.88
CA SER A 386 14.13 -9.78 -3.01
C SER A 386 14.45 -10.04 -1.53
N ALA A 387 15.37 -10.95 -1.23
CA ALA A 387 15.91 -11.17 0.10
C ALA A 387 16.76 -10.00 0.63
N GLY A 388 17.12 -9.04 -0.22
CA GLY A 388 17.87 -7.83 0.11
C GLY A 388 19.36 -7.90 -0.24
N ILE A 389 19.78 -8.83 -1.11
CA ILE A 389 21.15 -8.76 -1.65
C ILE A 389 21.33 -7.43 -2.39
N ASP A 390 22.41 -6.73 -2.07
CA ASP A 390 22.76 -5.41 -2.59
C ASP A 390 21.76 -4.28 -2.30
N ASP A 391 20.75 -4.52 -1.43
CA ASP A 391 19.88 -3.46 -0.93
C ASP A 391 20.63 -2.63 0.15
N PRO A 392 20.93 -1.34 -0.11
CA PRO A 392 21.65 -0.51 0.84
C PRO A 392 20.84 -0.19 2.10
N TYR A 393 19.53 -0.38 2.08
CA TYR A 393 18.62 -0.06 3.18
C TYR A 393 18.34 -1.27 4.09
N LEU A 394 18.75 -2.47 3.67
CA LEU A 394 18.68 -3.72 4.44
C LEU A 394 20.08 -4.35 4.58
N PRO A 395 20.94 -3.75 5.42
CA PRO A 395 22.30 -4.23 5.59
C PRO A 395 22.34 -5.63 6.20
N LEU A 396 23.44 -6.32 5.91
CA LEU A 396 23.73 -7.61 6.52
C LEU A 396 23.79 -7.51 8.04
N ASP A 397 23.22 -8.50 8.73
CA ASP A 397 23.11 -8.58 10.18
C ASP A 397 22.35 -7.39 10.81
N GLY A 398 21.48 -6.75 10.02
CA GLY A 398 20.60 -5.65 10.44
C GLY A 398 19.46 -6.07 11.39
N ASP A 399 18.62 -5.11 11.74
CA ASP A 399 17.46 -5.29 12.64
C ASP A 399 16.17 -5.70 11.92
N GLY A 400 16.19 -5.77 10.58
CA GLY A 400 15.02 -6.08 9.76
C GLY A 400 14.12 -4.88 9.47
N LEU A 401 14.54 -3.67 9.81
CA LEU A 401 13.87 -2.44 9.38
C LEU A 401 14.58 -1.88 8.15
N PHE A 402 13.82 -1.28 7.22
CA PHE A 402 14.40 -0.47 6.17
C PHE A 402 14.97 0.83 6.78
N HIS A 403 16.28 1.07 6.62
CA HIS A 403 16.95 2.30 7.08
C HIS A 403 17.17 3.25 5.91
N GLY A 404 16.11 3.95 5.50
CA GLY A 404 16.05 4.79 4.31
C GLY A 404 15.28 4.15 3.16
N GLY A 405 15.36 4.81 2.00
CA GLY A 405 14.73 4.32 0.78
C GLY A 405 13.19 4.40 0.76
N PRO A 406 12.55 3.73 -0.21
CA PRO A 406 11.11 3.86 -0.46
C PRO A 406 10.22 3.29 0.65
N GLN A 407 10.76 2.36 1.45
CA GLN A 407 10.04 1.65 2.51
C GLN A 407 10.55 2.00 3.92
N ASP A 408 11.27 3.12 4.05
CA ASP A 408 11.92 3.58 5.29
C ASP A 408 11.06 3.39 6.56
N GLY A 409 11.66 2.81 7.59
CA GLY A 409 11.07 2.59 8.91
C GLY A 409 10.05 1.45 9.00
N LEU A 410 9.78 0.72 7.93
CA LEU A 410 8.92 -0.46 7.97
C LEU A 410 9.71 -1.73 8.28
N GLN A 411 9.07 -2.68 8.96
CA GLN A 411 9.58 -4.05 9.02
C GLN A 411 9.63 -4.67 7.62
N ALA A 412 10.80 -5.18 7.28
CA ALA A 412 11.08 -5.83 6.02
C ALA A 412 10.39 -7.19 5.93
N THR A 413 9.50 -7.30 4.95
CA THR A 413 8.92 -8.57 4.51
C THR A 413 8.75 -8.51 3.00
N PHE A 414 8.72 -9.67 2.35
CA PHE A 414 8.43 -9.79 0.92
C PHE A 414 7.70 -11.09 0.61
N SER A 415 6.84 -11.08 -0.38
CA SER A 415 6.08 -12.24 -0.86
C SER A 415 6.41 -12.60 -2.29
N GLY A 416 6.31 -13.89 -2.58
CA GLY A 416 6.38 -14.44 -3.93
C GLY A 416 5.77 -15.83 -4.00
N THR A 417 5.36 -16.25 -5.20
CA THR A 417 4.75 -17.56 -5.41
C THR A 417 5.79 -18.67 -5.37
N LEU A 418 5.48 -19.75 -4.66
CA LEU A 418 6.29 -20.97 -4.65
C LEU A 418 6.14 -21.71 -5.98
N GLU A 419 4.94 -21.73 -6.53
CA GLU A 419 4.60 -22.44 -7.77
C GLU A 419 4.29 -21.47 -8.93
N PRO A 420 4.35 -21.91 -10.21
CA PRO A 420 4.13 -21.02 -11.36
C PRO A 420 2.65 -20.70 -11.57
N GLY A 421 2.35 -19.53 -12.13
CA GLY A 421 1.00 -19.07 -12.42
C GLY A 421 0.52 -18.06 -11.38
N ASP A 422 -0.74 -18.15 -10.97
CA ASP A 422 -1.40 -17.18 -10.08
C ASP A 422 -1.17 -17.45 -8.59
N TRP A 423 -1.43 -16.43 -7.76
CA TRP A 423 -1.44 -16.54 -6.29
C TRP A 423 -2.45 -17.58 -5.77
N THR A 424 -3.64 -17.60 -6.37
CA THR A 424 -4.74 -18.54 -6.08
C THR A 424 -4.72 -19.70 -7.08
N HIS A 425 -4.99 -20.93 -6.64
CA HIS A 425 -5.26 -22.02 -7.57
C HIS A 425 -6.69 -21.92 -8.14
N ILE A 426 -6.81 -21.41 -9.37
CA ILE A 426 -8.10 -21.15 -10.05
C ILE A 426 -8.35 -22.08 -11.26
N TYR A 427 -7.50 -23.08 -11.46
CA TYR A 427 -7.53 -23.91 -12.67
C TYR A 427 -8.37 -25.17 -12.47
N LYS A 428 -9.43 -25.31 -13.27
CA LYS A 428 -10.32 -26.47 -13.24
C LYS A 428 -9.62 -27.74 -13.75
N ASP A 429 -9.94 -28.87 -13.14
CA ASP A 429 -9.43 -30.21 -13.50
C ASP A 429 -7.91 -30.27 -13.64
N SER A 430 -7.21 -29.55 -12.76
CA SER A 430 -5.77 -29.37 -12.82
C SER A 430 -5.12 -29.57 -11.45
N ILE A 431 -3.87 -30.00 -11.47
CA ILE A 431 -3.04 -30.06 -10.27
C ILE A 431 -2.24 -28.76 -10.14
N ILE A 432 -1.94 -28.38 -8.91
CA ILE A 432 -0.94 -27.35 -8.60
C ILE A 432 0.41 -27.81 -9.16
N GLY A 433 1.02 -26.97 -10.00
CA GLY A 433 2.32 -27.22 -10.62
C GLY A 433 3.47 -27.32 -9.60
N ASP A 434 4.61 -27.79 -10.07
CA ASP A 434 5.80 -27.97 -9.24
C ASP A 434 6.36 -26.62 -8.77
N PRO A 435 7.04 -26.55 -7.60
CA PRO A 435 7.75 -25.34 -7.18
C PRO A 435 8.72 -24.81 -8.24
N VAL A 436 8.80 -23.48 -8.38
CA VAL A 436 9.64 -22.82 -9.40
C VAL A 436 11.12 -22.84 -9.05
N LEU A 437 11.43 -22.79 -7.75
CA LEU A 437 12.81 -22.87 -7.24
C LEU A 437 13.12 -24.30 -6.80
N SER A 438 14.36 -24.71 -7.04
CA SER A 438 14.95 -25.86 -6.38
C SER A 438 15.07 -25.63 -4.87
N ILE A 439 15.30 -26.70 -4.12
CA ILE A 439 15.54 -26.60 -2.68
C ILE A 439 16.80 -25.77 -2.36
N ASP A 440 17.84 -25.84 -3.18
CA ASP A 440 19.09 -25.10 -2.96
C ASP A 440 18.85 -23.60 -3.12
N GLU A 441 18.16 -23.19 -4.20
CA GLU A 441 17.78 -21.79 -4.45
C GLU A 441 16.86 -21.25 -3.35
N LEU A 442 15.80 -21.98 -2.98
CA LEU A 442 14.90 -21.52 -1.93
C LEU A 442 15.60 -21.43 -0.56
N THR A 443 16.51 -22.37 -0.26
CA THR A 443 17.34 -22.31 0.96
C THR A 443 18.24 -21.08 0.94
N GLN A 444 18.81 -20.72 -0.21
CA GLN A 444 19.63 -19.51 -0.35
C GLN A 444 18.80 -18.25 -0.10
N VAL A 445 17.60 -18.15 -0.71
CA VAL A 445 16.68 -17.02 -0.47
C VAL A 445 16.38 -16.87 1.02
N VAL A 446 15.99 -17.95 1.70
CA VAL A 446 15.69 -17.93 3.14
C VAL A 446 16.92 -17.57 3.99
N ARG A 447 18.10 -18.08 3.66
CA ARG A 447 19.32 -17.74 4.40
C ARG A 447 19.69 -16.27 4.30
N GLU A 448 19.66 -15.71 3.10
CA GLU A 448 19.99 -14.30 2.87
C GLU A 448 18.93 -13.37 3.48
N SER A 449 17.67 -13.81 3.45
CA SER A 449 16.56 -13.17 4.15
C SER A 449 16.80 -13.12 5.65
N ASN A 450 17.16 -14.25 6.27
CA ASN A 450 17.38 -14.34 7.72
C ASN A 450 18.57 -13.49 8.19
N ARG A 451 19.64 -13.43 7.38
CA ARG A 451 20.81 -12.57 7.68
C ARG A 451 20.46 -11.09 7.69
N ARG A 452 19.38 -10.68 7.02
CA ARG A 452 18.87 -9.29 6.99
C ARG A 452 17.60 -9.10 7.79
N LYS A 453 17.06 -10.18 8.36
CA LYS A 453 15.74 -10.24 9.01
C LYS A 453 14.61 -9.69 8.13
N ASN A 454 14.71 -9.94 6.83
CA ASN A 454 13.70 -9.59 5.83
C ASN A 454 12.80 -10.81 5.61
N LEU A 455 11.61 -10.83 6.20
CA LEU A 455 10.79 -12.05 6.30
C LEU A 455 10.18 -12.47 4.95
N PRO A 456 10.53 -13.65 4.39
CA PRO A 456 9.87 -14.17 3.20
C PRO A 456 8.48 -14.74 3.53
N MET A 457 7.48 -14.27 2.81
CA MET A 457 6.09 -14.71 2.81
C MET A 457 5.85 -15.58 1.57
N ILE A 458 6.16 -16.86 1.69
CA ILE A 458 6.12 -17.81 0.57
C ILE A 458 4.65 -18.12 0.27
N ASN A 459 4.14 -17.68 -0.89
CA ASN A 459 2.80 -18.06 -1.30
C ASN A 459 2.77 -19.51 -1.76
N VAL A 460 2.06 -20.35 -1.02
CA VAL A 460 1.87 -21.76 -1.31
C VAL A 460 0.45 -21.93 -1.82
N ARG A 461 0.29 -22.34 -3.08
CA ARG A 461 -1.04 -22.61 -3.60
C ARG A 461 -1.71 -23.75 -2.84
N ILE A 462 -3.02 -23.60 -2.70
CA ILE A 462 -3.87 -24.48 -1.90
C ILE A 462 -5.13 -24.80 -2.71
N TYR A 463 -5.55 -26.06 -2.67
CA TYR A 463 -6.82 -26.49 -3.25
C TYR A 463 -7.98 -26.02 -2.37
N GLN A 464 -9.20 -26.06 -2.93
CA GLN A 464 -10.40 -25.67 -2.20
C GLN A 464 -10.62 -26.45 -0.88
N ASP A 465 -10.12 -27.68 -0.78
CA ASP A 465 -10.22 -28.51 0.44
C ASP A 465 -9.17 -28.19 1.53
N GLY A 466 -8.31 -27.21 1.30
CA GLY A 466 -7.26 -26.82 2.24
C GLY A 466 -5.96 -27.61 2.12
N THR A 467 -5.84 -28.51 1.14
CA THR A 467 -4.61 -29.28 0.91
C THR A 467 -3.67 -28.59 -0.09
N ILE A 468 -2.36 -28.86 0.03
CA ILE A 468 -1.33 -28.36 -0.88
C ILE A 468 -0.79 -29.47 -1.78
N SER A 469 -0.01 -29.12 -2.80
CA SER A 469 0.68 -30.10 -3.64
C SER A 469 1.65 -30.97 -2.81
N PRO A 470 1.66 -32.30 -2.97
CA PRO A 470 2.62 -33.17 -2.28
C PRO A 470 4.09 -32.83 -2.57
N LYS A 471 4.37 -32.26 -3.76
CA LYS A 471 5.72 -31.83 -4.13
C LYS A 471 6.10 -30.53 -3.41
N SER A 472 5.18 -29.57 -3.31
CA SER A 472 5.39 -28.37 -2.49
C SER A 472 5.58 -28.75 -1.02
N GLU A 473 4.76 -29.65 -0.49
CA GLU A 473 4.90 -30.15 0.89
C GLU A 473 6.26 -30.81 1.13
N ALA A 474 6.71 -31.69 0.23
CA ALA A 474 8.00 -32.36 0.35
C ALA A 474 9.17 -31.36 0.32
N LEU A 475 9.13 -30.38 -0.58
CA LEU A 475 10.15 -29.34 -0.69
C LEU A 475 10.18 -28.45 0.56
N LEU A 476 9.03 -28.05 1.11
CA LEU A 476 8.96 -27.23 2.33
C LEU A 476 9.38 -28.00 3.58
N LYS A 477 9.08 -29.30 3.68
CA LYS A 477 9.62 -30.17 4.74
C LYS A 477 11.14 -30.26 4.67
N GLU A 478 11.71 -30.34 3.48
CA GLU A 478 13.15 -30.28 3.30
C GLU A 478 13.72 -28.90 3.64
N LEU A 479 13.05 -27.81 3.25
CA LEU A 479 13.43 -26.45 3.61
C LEU A 479 13.50 -26.29 5.13
N LYS A 480 12.50 -26.79 5.86
CA LYS A 480 12.52 -26.83 7.32
C LYS A 480 13.76 -27.55 7.86
N ARG A 481 14.12 -28.71 7.30
CA ARG A 481 15.32 -29.43 7.73
C ARG A 481 16.59 -28.58 7.56
N ARG A 482 16.70 -27.83 6.46
CA ARG A 482 17.90 -27.02 6.15
C ARG A 482 17.95 -25.67 6.85
N ALA A 483 16.80 -25.01 7.02
CA ALA A 483 16.70 -23.67 7.60
C ALA A 483 16.82 -23.68 9.13
N PHE A 484 16.44 -24.78 9.78
CA PHE A 484 16.51 -24.94 11.24
C PHE A 484 17.69 -25.80 11.72
N GLN A 485 18.56 -26.27 10.83
CA GLN A 485 19.85 -26.85 11.20
C GLN A 485 20.82 -25.71 11.55
N LYS A 486 21.30 -25.72 12.80
CA LYS A 486 22.29 -24.76 13.31
C LYS A 486 23.68 -25.01 12.74
#